data_AF-A0A897N3L0-F1
#
_entry.id   AF-A0A897N3L0-F1
#
_cell.length_a   1.000
_cell.length_b   1.000
_cell.length_c   1.000
_cell.angle_alpha   90.00
_cell.angle_beta   90.00
_cell.angle_gamma   90.00
#
_symmetry.space_group_name_H-M   'P 1'
#
loop_
_entity.id
_entity.type
_entity.pdbx_description
1 polymer ?
#
loop_
_entity_poly.entity_id
_entity_poly.type
_entity_poly.pdbx_seq_one_letter_code
_entity_poly.pdbx_strand_id
1 'polypeptide(L)'
;MWRERLAATSLPDDTLRHGFFVGIGAGALAFALTALVRLFEIARSTAGFRLYLRPDGLEGTLAVLGGTFYGAHPGAYDAPVWLRVVVQRYDTLPEVVYVAIVASVLVASGWWLVSEGEGGAVDGAVRGATVAIGYGPAVVLGAFVFEALVDLGRMTVFLDQLLSIALAGALVPAVAGAVGGLLAARLHR
;
A
#
# COMPACT_ATOMS: atom_id res chain seq x y z
N MET A 1 -30.44 -11.06 -15.83
CA MET A 1 -29.26 -11.94 -16.03
C MET A 1 -28.00 -11.54 -15.25
N TRP A 2 -27.31 -10.41 -15.50
CA TRP A 2 -26.07 -10.09 -14.75
C TRP A 2 -26.31 -9.67 -13.29
N ARG A 3 -27.42 -8.96 -13.03
CA ARG A 3 -27.85 -8.58 -11.66
C ARG A 3 -28.20 -9.80 -10.78
N GLU A 4 -28.79 -10.85 -11.35
CA GLU A 4 -29.10 -12.09 -10.62
C GLU A 4 -27.83 -12.88 -10.29
N ARG A 5 -26.80 -12.83 -11.15
CA ARG A 5 -25.49 -13.43 -10.84
C ARG A 5 -24.76 -12.68 -9.72
N LEU A 6 -24.86 -11.34 -9.69
CA LEU A 6 -24.30 -10.53 -8.60
C LEU A 6 -25.05 -10.72 -7.27
N ALA A 7 -26.37 -10.90 -7.33
CA ALA A 7 -27.20 -11.16 -6.15
C ALA A 7 -27.02 -12.60 -5.60
N ALA A 8 -26.66 -13.56 -6.46
CA ALA A 8 -26.36 -14.95 -6.06
C ALA A 8 -24.93 -15.13 -5.53
N THR A 9 -24.01 -14.21 -5.82
CA THR A 9 -22.67 -14.16 -5.23
C THR A 9 -22.68 -13.38 -3.92
N SER A 10 -23.42 -13.85 -2.92
CA SER A 10 -23.07 -13.47 -1.55
C SER A 10 -21.71 -14.10 -1.26
N LEU A 11 -20.67 -13.28 -1.10
CA LEU A 11 -19.37 -13.76 -0.67
C LEU A 11 -19.54 -14.45 0.69
N PRO A 12 -19.05 -15.68 0.87
CA PRO A 12 -19.04 -16.32 2.18
C PRO A 12 -18.33 -15.44 3.20
N ASP A 13 -18.82 -15.36 4.43
CA ASP A 13 -18.20 -14.56 5.50
C ASP A 13 -16.71 -14.90 5.69
N ASP A 14 -16.35 -16.17 5.51
CA ASP A 14 -14.96 -16.62 5.56
C ASP A 14 -14.08 -15.96 4.49
N THR A 15 -14.61 -15.67 3.30
CA THR A 15 -13.86 -15.00 2.23
C THR A 15 -13.53 -13.55 2.62
N LEU A 16 -14.51 -12.83 3.17
CA LEU A 16 -14.31 -11.47 3.66
C LEU A 16 -13.33 -11.44 4.83
N ARG A 17 -13.43 -12.42 5.75
CA ARG A 17 -12.52 -12.54 6.89
C ARG A 17 -11.08 -12.82 6.44
N HIS A 18 -10.87 -13.76 5.51
CA HIS A 18 -9.54 -14.02 4.96
C HIS A 18 -9.01 -12.79 4.21
N GLY A 19 -9.81 -12.19 3.33
CA GLY A 19 -9.44 -10.97 2.61
C GLY A 19 -9.01 -9.84 3.54
N PHE A 20 -9.69 -9.67 4.68
CA PHE A 20 -9.30 -8.69 5.70
C PHE A 20 -7.92 -8.97 6.29
N PHE A 21 -7.64 -10.18 6.77
CA PHE A 21 -6.33 -10.50 7.36
C PHE A 21 -5.20 -10.49 6.34
N VAL A 22 -5.44 -11.01 5.13
CA VAL A 22 -4.48 -10.93 4.02
C VAL A 22 -4.22 -9.47 3.65
N GLY A 23 -5.25 -8.63 3.61
CA GLY A 23 -5.14 -7.20 3.34
C GLY A 23 -4.28 -6.45 4.36
N ILE A 24 -4.46 -6.71 5.66
CA ILE A 24 -3.60 -6.13 6.71
C ILE A 24 -2.15 -6.58 6.53
N GLY A 25 -1.94 -7.88 6.31
CA GLY A 25 -0.61 -8.44 6.07
C GLY A 25 0.06 -7.83 4.85
N ALA A 26 -0.68 -7.62 3.76
CA ALA A 26 -0.22 -6.95 2.56
C ALA A 26 0.19 -5.50 2.83
N GLY A 27 -0.60 -4.76 3.62
CA GLY A 27 -0.28 -3.39 4.04
C GLY A 27 1.03 -3.32 4.81
N ALA A 28 1.18 -4.17 5.83
CA ALA A 28 2.39 -4.25 6.63
C ALA A 28 3.62 -4.67 5.80
N LEU A 29 3.47 -5.64 4.90
CA LEU A 29 4.54 -6.12 4.05
C LEU A 29 4.98 -5.06 3.03
N ALA A 30 4.02 -4.40 2.37
CA ALA A 30 4.31 -3.33 1.42
C ALA A 30 5.02 -2.15 2.11
N PHE A 31 4.57 -1.76 3.30
CA PHE A 31 5.27 -0.76 4.12
C PHE A 31 6.69 -1.22 4.46
N ALA A 32 6.86 -2.44 4.95
CA ALA A 32 8.19 -2.96 5.32
C ALA A 32 9.16 -3.01 4.13
N LEU A 33 8.71 -3.44 2.95
CA LEU A 33 9.54 -3.52 1.75
C LEU A 33 9.92 -2.15 1.22
N THR A 34 8.96 -1.22 1.12
CA THR A 34 9.25 0.16 0.70
C THR A 34 10.20 0.85 1.69
N ALA A 35 9.99 0.66 2.99
CA ALA A 35 10.87 1.18 4.03
C ALA A 35 12.27 0.57 3.96
N LEU A 36 12.40 -0.74 3.74
CA LEU A 36 13.69 -1.43 3.64
C LEU A 36 14.52 -0.91 2.46
N VAL A 37 13.91 -0.80 1.27
CA VAL A 37 14.57 -0.25 0.08
C VAL A 37 15.03 1.18 0.36
N ARG A 38 14.16 1.98 0.99
CA ARG A 38 14.49 3.37 1.34
C ARG A 38 15.62 3.48 2.35
N LEU A 39 15.65 2.61 3.36
CA LEU A 39 16.73 2.54 4.33
C LEU A 39 18.06 2.20 3.68
N PHE A 40 18.08 1.29 2.69
CA PHE A 40 19.28 0.99 1.92
C PHE A 40 19.79 2.20 1.12
N GLU A 41 18.91 2.99 0.51
CA GLU A 41 19.29 4.23 -0.18
C GLU A 41 19.89 5.26 0.78
N ILE A 42 19.25 5.47 1.93
CA ILE A 42 19.72 6.41 2.95
C ILE A 42 21.09 5.98 3.48
N ALA A 43 21.27 4.68 3.78
CA ALA A 43 22.51 4.13 4.31
C ALA A 43 23.69 4.22 3.32
N ARG A 44 23.41 4.20 2.01
CA ARG A 44 24.44 4.30 0.96
C ARG A 44 24.74 5.73 0.53
N SER A 45 23.97 6.73 1.00
CA SER A 45 24.13 8.13 0.63
C SER A 45 24.77 8.96 1.75
N THR A 46 25.81 9.73 1.42
CA THR A 46 26.44 10.71 2.34
C THR A 46 25.49 11.83 2.77
N ALA A 47 24.45 12.10 1.98
CA ALA A 47 23.38 13.03 2.36
C ALA A 47 22.37 12.35 3.29
N GLY A 48 22.12 11.04 3.11
CA GLY A 48 21.18 10.26 3.92
C GLY A 48 21.69 10.10 5.35
N PHE A 49 22.98 9.81 5.49
CA PHE A 49 23.65 9.76 6.78
C PHE A 49 23.55 11.08 7.56
N ARG A 50 23.56 12.23 6.86
CA ARG A 50 23.38 13.55 7.49
C ARG A 50 21.96 13.79 8.01
N LEU A 51 20.96 13.05 7.56
CA LEU A 51 19.59 13.13 8.07
C LEU A 51 19.50 12.47 9.46
N TYR A 52 20.21 11.37 9.68
CA TYR A 52 20.33 10.72 11.00
C TYR A 52 21.08 11.55 12.03
N LEU A 53 22.04 12.36 11.61
CA LEU A 53 22.85 13.19 12.51
C LEU A 53 22.14 14.44 13.03
N ARG A 54 20.91 14.71 12.57
CA ARG A 54 20.14 15.86 13.06
C ARG A 54 19.49 15.54 14.42
N PRO A 55 19.23 16.57 15.27
CA PRO A 55 18.52 16.38 16.53
C PRO A 55 17.14 15.71 16.38
N ASP A 56 16.50 15.91 15.23
CA ASP A 56 15.20 15.36 14.79
C ASP A 56 15.35 14.15 13.83
N GLY A 57 16.53 13.53 13.78
CA GLY A 57 16.86 12.55 12.74
C GLY A 57 15.95 11.31 12.69
N LEU A 58 15.40 10.89 13.84
CA LEU A 58 14.44 9.78 13.90
C LEU A 58 13.09 10.16 13.29
N GLU A 59 12.54 11.33 13.66
CA GLU A 59 11.28 11.84 13.10
C GLU A 59 11.40 12.12 11.60
N GLY A 60 12.51 12.73 11.18
CA GLY A 60 12.81 12.95 9.76
C GLY A 60 12.91 11.64 8.98
N THR A 61 13.49 10.59 9.57
CA THR A 61 13.55 9.27 8.94
C THR A 61 12.16 8.67 8.81
N LEU A 62 11.37 8.66 9.89
CA LEU A 62 10.00 8.13 9.87
C LEU A 62 9.14 8.85 8.83
N ALA A 63 9.27 10.17 8.69
CA ALA A 63 8.57 10.95 7.68
C ALA A 63 8.98 10.57 6.25
N VAL A 64 10.26 10.30 6.01
CA VAL A 64 10.75 9.82 4.72
C VAL A 64 10.19 8.42 4.42
N LEU A 65 10.18 7.51 5.39
CA LEU A 65 9.65 6.15 5.20
C LEU A 65 8.14 6.16 4.94
N GLY A 66 7.37 6.86 5.79
CA GLY A 66 5.93 7.04 5.63
C GLY A 66 5.60 7.70 4.29
N GLY A 67 6.21 8.86 4.01
CA GLY A 67 5.98 9.58 2.76
C GLY A 67 6.34 8.78 1.51
N THR A 68 7.35 7.90 1.58
CA THR A 68 7.69 6.99 0.47
C THR A 68 6.60 5.93 0.26
N PHE A 69 6.12 5.31 1.34
CA PHE A 69 5.02 4.33 1.26
C PHE A 69 3.72 4.93 0.74
N TYR A 70 3.31 6.09 1.27
CA TYR A 70 2.08 6.76 0.83
C TYR A 70 2.23 7.33 -0.59
N GLY A 71 3.41 7.86 -0.96
CA GLY A 71 3.72 8.28 -2.33
C GLY A 71 3.71 7.14 -3.35
N ALA A 72 3.97 5.90 -2.93
CA ALA A 72 3.88 4.73 -3.79
C ALA A 72 2.46 4.38 -4.23
N HIS A 73 1.44 5.12 -3.77
CA HIS A 73 0.06 5.01 -4.20
C HIS A 73 -0.28 6.20 -5.12
N PRO A 74 -0.36 5.99 -6.45
CA PRO A 74 -0.58 7.09 -7.39
C PRO A 74 -1.84 7.90 -7.06
N GLY A 75 -1.67 9.22 -6.91
CA GLY A 75 -2.76 10.15 -6.57
C GLY A 75 -3.18 10.15 -5.10
N ALA A 76 -2.53 9.36 -4.24
CA ALA A 76 -2.83 9.30 -2.81
C ALA A 76 -2.16 10.41 -2.01
N TYR A 77 -0.91 10.72 -2.36
CA TYR A 77 -0.05 11.56 -1.55
C TYR A 77 0.78 12.50 -2.40
N ASP A 78 0.60 13.80 -2.19
CA ASP A 78 1.45 14.84 -2.75
C ASP A 78 2.44 15.28 -1.68
N ALA A 79 3.66 14.74 -1.76
CA ALA A 79 4.72 15.05 -0.82
C ALA A 79 4.95 16.57 -0.70
N PRO A 80 5.06 17.13 0.53
CA PRO A 80 5.43 18.52 0.74
C PRO A 80 6.71 18.88 -0.03
N VAL A 81 6.85 20.13 -0.47
CA VAL A 81 8.01 20.59 -1.26
C VAL A 81 9.33 20.26 -0.57
N TRP A 82 9.43 20.44 0.75
CA TRP A 82 10.64 20.10 1.49
C TRP A 82 10.95 18.60 1.48
N LEU A 83 9.94 17.74 1.57
CA LEU A 83 10.10 16.28 1.50
C LEU A 83 10.53 15.90 0.09
N ARG A 84 9.93 16.49 -0.96
CA ARG A 84 10.38 16.32 -2.35
C ARG A 84 11.83 16.75 -2.54
N VAL A 85 12.24 17.88 -1.97
CA VAL A 85 13.63 18.36 -2.04
C VAL A 85 14.59 17.43 -1.29
N VAL A 86 14.17 16.87 -0.15
CA VAL A 86 14.94 15.86 0.59
C VAL A 86 15.05 14.58 -0.23
N VAL A 87 13.93 14.07 -0.76
CA VAL A 87 13.86 12.89 -1.64
C VAL A 87 14.73 13.07 -2.89
N GLN A 88 14.62 14.21 -3.59
CA GLN A 88 15.36 14.52 -4.81
C GLN A 88 16.86 14.79 -4.58
N ARG A 89 17.28 15.02 -3.33
CA ARG A 89 18.71 15.17 -2.99
C ARG A 89 19.46 13.85 -2.86
N TYR A 90 18.75 12.72 -2.87
CA TYR A 90 19.36 11.41 -2.87
C TYR A 90 19.37 10.86 -4.30
N ASP A 91 20.37 10.05 -4.63
CA ASP A 91 20.29 9.14 -5.80
C ASP A 91 19.25 8.06 -5.48
N THR A 92 17.98 8.44 -5.52
CA THR A 92 16.87 7.55 -5.23
C THR A 92 16.55 6.71 -6.44
N LEU A 93 16.09 5.49 -6.20
CA LEU A 93 15.41 4.75 -7.24
C LEU A 93 14.23 5.57 -7.78
N PRO A 94 13.90 5.43 -9.07
CA PRO A 94 12.73 6.07 -9.63
C PRO A 94 11.46 5.67 -8.86
N GLU A 95 10.53 6.59 -8.70
CA GLU A 95 9.28 6.40 -7.94
C GLU A 95 8.49 5.16 -8.40
N VAL A 96 8.56 4.84 -9.70
CA VAL A 96 7.93 3.65 -10.29
C VAL A 96 8.36 2.34 -9.62
N VAL A 97 9.55 2.27 -9.03
CA VAL A 97 10.03 1.09 -8.30
C VAL A 97 9.21 0.86 -7.04
N TYR A 98 8.90 1.92 -6.29
CA TYR A 98 8.10 1.83 -5.08
C TYR A 98 6.64 1.47 -5.40
N VAL A 99 6.09 2.06 -6.47
CA VAL A 99 4.77 1.68 -7.00
C VAL A 99 4.74 0.20 -7.40
N ALA A 100 5.80 -0.27 -8.06
CA ALA A 100 5.91 -1.67 -8.46
C ALA A 100 5.98 -2.62 -7.25
N ILE A 101 6.65 -2.24 -6.15
CA ILE A 101 6.67 -3.01 -4.90
C ILE A 101 5.25 -3.17 -4.35
N VAL A 102 4.52 -2.06 -4.17
CA VAL A 102 3.15 -2.07 -3.64
C VAL A 102 2.23 -2.89 -4.55
N ALA A 103 2.27 -2.65 -5.86
CA ALA A 103 1.47 -3.38 -6.83
C ALA A 103 1.77 -4.90 -6.81
N SER A 104 3.05 -5.28 -6.73
CA SER A 104 3.47 -6.69 -6.72
C SER A 104 2.98 -7.41 -5.47
N VAL A 105 3.09 -6.77 -4.29
CA VAL A 105 2.57 -7.32 -3.03
C VAL A 105 1.06 -7.54 -3.14
N LEU A 106 0.31 -6.55 -3.63
CA LEU A 106 -1.15 -6.64 -3.74
C LEU A 106 -1.61 -7.71 -4.75
N VAL A 107 -0.94 -7.82 -5.90
CA VAL A 107 -1.19 -8.88 -6.88
C VAL A 107 -0.88 -10.25 -6.28
N ALA A 108 0.26 -10.40 -5.59
CA ALA A 108 0.62 -11.66 -4.94
C ALA A 108 -0.37 -12.06 -3.83
N SER A 109 -0.84 -11.10 -3.03
CA SER A 109 -1.86 -11.31 -2.01
C SER A 109 -3.20 -11.74 -2.60
N GLY A 110 -3.66 -11.07 -3.67
CA GLY A 110 -4.88 -11.45 -4.37
C GLY A 110 -4.79 -12.82 -5.03
N TRP A 111 -3.61 -13.16 -5.57
CA TRP A 111 -3.33 -14.50 -6.10
C TRP A 111 -3.42 -15.55 -4.99
N TRP A 112 -2.71 -15.36 -3.88
CA TRP A 112 -2.62 -16.33 -2.80
C TRP A 112 -3.99 -16.63 -2.18
N LEU A 113 -4.84 -15.62 -2.06
CA LEU A 113 -6.21 -15.78 -1.56
C LEU A 113 -7.07 -16.71 -2.45
N VAL A 114 -6.73 -16.84 -3.72
CA VAL A 114 -7.51 -17.59 -4.73
C VAL A 114 -6.85 -18.91 -5.12
N SER A 115 -5.54 -19.08 -4.89
CA SER A 115 -4.77 -20.22 -5.42
C SER A 115 -5.21 -21.59 -4.91
N GLU A 116 -5.93 -21.67 -3.80
CA GLU A 116 -6.41 -22.94 -3.23
C GLU A 116 -7.90 -23.22 -3.54
N GLY A 117 -8.58 -22.31 -4.24
CA GLY A 117 -10.02 -22.37 -4.46
C GLY A 117 -10.41 -22.79 -5.88
N GLU A 118 -11.44 -23.64 -5.99
CA GLU A 118 -12.13 -23.86 -7.25
C GLU A 118 -13.03 -22.64 -7.56
N GLY A 119 -12.99 -22.15 -8.80
CA GLY A 119 -13.75 -20.95 -9.13
C GLY A 119 -13.69 -20.44 -10.57
N GLY A 120 -14.67 -19.58 -10.87
CA GLY A 120 -14.73 -18.78 -12.08
C GLY A 120 -13.63 -17.71 -12.11
N ALA A 121 -13.19 -17.26 -13.30
CA ALA A 121 -12.32 -16.09 -13.42
C ALA A 121 -12.90 -14.83 -12.74
N VAL A 122 -14.22 -14.67 -12.81
CA VAL A 122 -14.95 -13.58 -12.13
C VAL A 122 -14.94 -13.76 -10.61
N ASP A 123 -15.13 -14.99 -10.13
CA ASP A 123 -15.11 -15.29 -8.69
C ASP A 123 -13.71 -15.04 -8.11
N GLY A 124 -12.66 -15.50 -8.80
CA GLY A 124 -11.27 -15.20 -8.44
C GLY A 124 -10.98 -13.70 -8.37
N ALA A 125 -11.43 -12.91 -9.34
CA ALA A 125 -11.26 -11.46 -9.32
C ALA A 125 -11.99 -10.81 -8.13
N VAL A 126 -13.22 -11.22 -7.83
CA VAL A 126 -14.00 -10.68 -6.70
C VAL A 126 -13.35 -11.05 -5.37
N ARG A 127 -12.92 -12.32 -5.19
CA ARG A 127 -12.19 -12.76 -4.00
C ARG A 127 -10.90 -11.97 -3.84
N GLY A 128 -10.08 -11.86 -4.89
CA GLY A 128 -8.85 -11.09 -4.87
C GLY A 128 -9.05 -9.62 -4.48
N ALA A 129 -10.14 -8.98 -4.93
CA ALA A 129 -10.47 -7.60 -4.56
C ALA A 129 -10.72 -7.41 -3.05
N THR A 130 -11.09 -8.48 -2.31
CA THR A 130 -11.34 -8.39 -0.86
C THR A 130 -10.10 -8.04 -0.04
N VAL A 131 -8.90 -8.15 -0.61
CA VAL A 131 -7.65 -7.64 -0.01
C VAL A 131 -7.78 -6.16 0.36
N ALA A 132 -8.54 -5.37 -0.40
CA ALA A 132 -8.79 -3.97 -0.10
C ALA A 132 -9.48 -3.72 1.25
N ILE A 133 -10.29 -4.69 1.72
CA ILE A 133 -11.07 -4.55 2.97
C ILE A 133 -10.15 -4.49 4.19
N GLY A 134 -9.03 -5.21 4.16
CA GLY A 134 -8.00 -5.11 5.20
C GLY A 134 -6.98 -4.02 4.94
N TYR A 135 -6.53 -3.90 3.69
CA TYR A 135 -5.46 -2.98 3.30
C TYR A 135 -5.85 -1.51 3.51
N GLY A 136 -7.05 -1.10 3.05
CA GLY A 136 -7.50 0.28 3.13
C GLY A 136 -7.55 0.82 4.56
N PRO A 137 -8.28 0.15 5.49
CA PRO A 137 -8.29 0.56 6.89
C PRO A 137 -6.89 0.54 7.53
N ALA A 138 -6.04 -0.43 7.21
CA ALA A 138 -4.67 -0.47 7.72
C ALA A 138 -3.85 0.74 7.27
N VAL A 139 -3.97 1.14 6.00
CA VAL A 139 -3.28 2.31 5.44
C VAL A 139 -3.78 3.62 6.07
N VAL A 140 -5.09 3.74 6.27
CA VAL A 140 -5.72 4.90 6.93
C VAL A 140 -5.28 5.00 8.39
N LEU A 141 -5.34 3.90 9.15
CA LEU A 141 -4.89 3.86 10.54
C LEU A 141 -3.39 4.15 10.64
N GLY A 142 -2.59 3.63 9.71
CA GLY A 142 -1.17 3.97 9.61
C GLY A 142 -0.94 5.47 9.48
N ALA A 143 -1.79 6.18 8.73
CA ALA A 143 -1.62 7.62 8.50
C ALA A 143 -1.83 8.41 9.79
N PHE A 144 -2.86 8.04 10.57
CA PHE A 144 -3.11 8.62 11.89
C PHE A 144 -1.97 8.31 12.88
N VAL A 145 -1.42 7.10 12.86
CA VAL A 145 -0.28 6.74 13.71
C VAL A 145 0.96 7.55 13.32
N PHE A 146 1.22 7.71 12.03
CA PHE A 146 2.34 8.51 11.52
C PHE A 146 2.23 9.97 11.93
N GLU A 147 1.05 10.56 11.87
CA GLU A 147 0.80 11.92 12.33
C GLU A 147 1.10 12.06 13.82
N ALA A 148 0.62 11.13 14.65
CA ALA A 148 0.82 11.18 16.09
C ALA A 148 2.29 10.99 16.51
N LEU A 149 3.09 10.30 15.70
CA LEU A 149 4.49 9.99 16.01
C LEU A 149 5.50 11.03 15.50
N VAL A 150 5.08 11.95 14.62
CA VAL A 150 5.99 12.83 13.89
C VAL A 150 5.49 14.27 13.97
N ASP A 151 6.07 15.07 14.88
CA ASP A 151 5.69 16.46 15.14
C ASP A 151 6.39 17.43 14.16
N LEU A 152 6.09 17.30 12.87
CA LEU A 152 6.78 18.04 11.81
C LEU A 152 6.21 19.44 11.52
N GLY A 153 5.41 20.02 12.41
CA GLY A 153 4.94 21.42 12.32
C GLY A 153 4.09 21.81 11.10
N ARG A 154 3.89 20.94 10.10
CA ARG A 154 2.99 21.08 8.92
C ARG A 154 2.59 19.71 8.32
N MET A 155 2.17 18.77 9.16
CA MET A 155 1.52 17.50 8.76
C MET A 155 0.02 17.67 8.44
N THR A 156 -0.57 18.85 8.61
CA THR A 156 -1.95 19.17 8.22
C THR A 156 -2.26 18.82 6.76
N VAL A 157 -1.26 18.91 5.87
CA VAL A 157 -1.37 18.51 4.46
C VAL A 157 -1.65 17.02 4.29
N PHE A 158 -1.14 16.16 5.20
CA PHE A 158 -1.36 14.71 5.16
C PHE A 158 -2.81 14.35 5.50
N LEU A 159 -3.41 15.07 6.45
CA LEU A 159 -4.82 14.89 6.82
C LEU A 159 -5.77 15.44 5.76
N ASP A 160 -5.42 16.57 5.13
CA ASP A 160 -6.16 17.10 3.98
C ASP A 160 -6.17 16.10 2.81
N GLN A 161 -5.13 15.27 2.71
CA GLN A 161 -5.00 14.19 1.72
C GLN A 161 -5.60 12.86 2.18
N LEU A 162 -6.20 12.77 3.37
CA LEU A 162 -6.73 11.51 3.92
C LEU A 162 -7.79 10.88 3.01
N LEU A 163 -8.62 11.69 2.33
CA LEU A 163 -9.58 11.18 1.35
C LEU A 163 -8.87 10.52 0.15
N SER A 164 -7.80 11.15 -0.35
CA SER A 164 -6.99 10.59 -1.44
C SER A 164 -6.28 9.31 -1.00
N ILE A 165 -5.76 9.29 0.22
CA ILE A 165 -5.16 8.09 0.84
C ILE A 165 -6.20 6.98 1.00
N ALA A 166 -7.40 7.30 1.47
CA ALA A 166 -8.47 6.32 1.64
C ALA A 166 -8.94 5.76 0.28
N LEU A 167 -9.10 6.63 -0.72
CA LEU A 167 -9.49 6.22 -2.08
C LEU A 167 -8.42 5.36 -2.74
N ALA A 168 -7.16 5.79 -2.69
CA ALA A 168 -6.06 5.01 -3.26
C ALA A 168 -5.82 3.71 -2.48
N GLY A 169 -5.90 3.79 -1.15
CA GLY A 169 -5.81 2.64 -0.22
C GLY A 169 -6.98 1.66 -0.34
N ALA A 170 -8.06 2.01 -1.04
CA ALA A 170 -9.15 1.08 -1.37
C ALA A 170 -9.09 0.62 -2.85
N LEU A 171 -8.90 1.55 -3.77
CA LEU A 171 -9.01 1.29 -5.21
C LEU A 171 -7.79 0.56 -5.77
N VAL A 172 -6.58 0.96 -5.36
CA VAL A 172 -5.34 0.28 -5.79
C VAL A 172 -5.32 -1.18 -5.33
N PRO A 173 -5.55 -1.53 -4.05
CA PRO A 173 -5.58 -2.93 -3.64
C PRO A 173 -6.78 -3.69 -4.20
N ALA A 174 -7.93 -3.05 -4.43
CA ALA A 174 -9.06 -3.72 -5.06
C ALA A 174 -8.71 -4.15 -6.49
N VAL A 175 -8.14 -3.24 -7.29
CA VAL A 175 -7.74 -3.53 -8.68
C VAL A 175 -6.59 -4.52 -8.74
N ALA A 176 -5.51 -4.28 -7.99
CA ALA A 176 -4.34 -5.15 -7.99
C ALA A 176 -4.67 -6.55 -7.43
N GLY A 177 -5.42 -6.61 -6.33
CA GLY A 177 -5.91 -7.86 -5.76
C GLY A 177 -6.82 -8.61 -6.73
N ALA A 178 -7.74 -7.92 -7.43
CA ALA A 178 -8.59 -8.54 -8.45
C ALA A 178 -7.78 -9.11 -9.61
N VAL A 179 -6.72 -8.42 -10.06
CA VAL A 179 -5.80 -8.92 -11.08
C VAL A 179 -5.09 -10.18 -10.59
N GLY A 180 -4.56 -10.18 -9.37
CA GLY A 180 -3.95 -11.35 -8.75
C GLY A 180 -4.89 -12.55 -8.69
N GLY A 181 -6.11 -12.34 -8.20
CA GLY A 181 -7.11 -13.41 -8.11
C GLY A 181 -7.60 -13.92 -9.47
N LEU A 182 -7.72 -13.02 -10.47
CA LEU A 182 -8.02 -13.40 -11.85
C LEU A 182 -6.93 -14.31 -12.44
N LEU A 183 -5.66 -13.97 -12.22
CA LEU A 183 -4.52 -14.74 -12.71
C LEU A 183 -4.46 -16.13 -12.07
N ALA A 184 -4.64 -16.22 -10.75
CA ALA A 184 -4.70 -17.50 -10.04
C ALA A 184 -5.82 -18.41 -10.58
N ALA A 185 -7.03 -17.88 -10.72
CA ALA A 185 -8.19 -18.63 -11.23
C ALA A 185 -8.07 -19.07 -12.70
N ARG A 186 -7.14 -18.49 -13.46
CA ARG A 186 -6.85 -18.89 -14.85
C ARG A 186 -5.77 -19.96 -14.93
N LEU A 187 -4.81 -19.95 -14.02
CA LEU A 187 -3.64 -20.83 -14.04
C LEU A 187 -3.86 -22.13 -13.26
N HIS A 188 -4.97 -22.26 -12.53
CA HIS A 188 -5.38 -23.48 -11.82
C HIS A 188 -6.64 -24.14 -12.40
N ARG A 189 -6.94 -23.88 -13.68
CA ARG A 189 -7.90 -24.64 -14.49
C ARG A 189 -7.17 -25.61 -15.40
#